data_AF-A0A4S2UYW9-F1
#
_entry.id   AF-A0A4S2UYW9-F1
#
_cell.length_a   1.000
_cell.length_b   1.000
_cell.length_c   1.000
_cell.angle_alpha   90.00
_cell.angle_beta   90.00
_cell.angle_gamma   90.00
#
_symmetry.space_group_name_H-M   'P 1'
#
loop_
_entity.id
_entity.type
_entity.pdbx_description
1 polymer ?
#
loop_
_entity_poly.entity_id
_entity_poly.type
_entity_poly.pdbx_seq_one_letter_code
_entity_poly.pdbx_strand_id
1 'polypeptide(L)'
;MTYDIMFLRVLLGRTFGETLEEINSSYDPDAGLKPMNLTGEERAGWDRLMQRISREVGPVATEEFPYALTLWRDGPAGHLQLDYAGDSANIDIPYRYPGSEALPIMAEAYRIGRMVEEECGLEGYDYEVEQPVRTGDIEVAAARLGGIARWAQETLT
;
A
#
# COMPACT_ATOMS: atom_id res chain seq x y z
N MET A 1 -13.90 5.05 -3.14
CA MET A 1 -12.60 5.35 -3.77
C MET A 1 -11.57 5.50 -2.67
N THR A 2 -10.38 5.02 -2.94
CA THR A 2 -9.21 5.01 -2.06
C THR A 2 -8.05 5.69 -2.75
N TYR A 3 -7.15 6.22 -1.95
CA TYR A 3 -5.81 6.61 -2.37
C TYR A 3 -4.93 5.36 -2.25
N ASP A 4 -4.23 5.03 -3.32
CA ASP A 4 -3.56 3.74 -3.45
C ASP A 4 -2.04 3.92 -3.59
N ILE A 5 -1.27 3.18 -2.80
CA ILE A 5 0.19 3.09 -2.91
C ILE A 5 0.55 1.64 -3.24
N MET A 6 1.22 1.43 -4.37
CA MET A 6 1.49 0.10 -4.88
C MET A 6 2.94 -0.32 -4.63
N PHE A 7 3.12 -1.61 -4.39
CA PHE A 7 4.43 -2.22 -4.15
C PHE A 7 4.60 -3.43 -5.06
N LEU A 8 5.79 -3.59 -5.63
CA LEU A 8 6.13 -4.69 -6.54
C LEU A 8 7.53 -5.23 -6.24
N ARG A 9 7.70 -6.53 -6.43
CA ARG A 9 9.02 -7.16 -6.56
C ARG A 9 9.55 -6.83 -7.95
N VAL A 10 10.35 -5.78 -8.04
CA VAL A 10 10.93 -5.31 -9.30
C VAL A 10 11.78 -6.41 -9.94
N LEU A 11 11.51 -6.69 -11.21
CA LEU A 11 12.23 -7.70 -11.96
C LEU A 11 13.70 -7.28 -12.12
N LEU A 12 14.61 -8.25 -12.04
CA LEU A 12 16.04 -7.98 -12.09
C LEU A 12 16.42 -7.18 -13.36
N GLY A 13 17.01 -6.00 -13.17
CA GLY A 13 17.43 -5.11 -14.25
C GLY A 13 16.32 -4.28 -14.89
N ARG A 14 15.11 -4.29 -14.31
CA ARG A 14 13.98 -3.46 -14.72
C ARG A 14 13.75 -2.32 -13.73
N THR A 15 13.03 -1.31 -14.19
CA THR A 15 12.41 -0.30 -13.32
C THR A 15 11.06 -0.78 -12.78
N PHE A 16 10.52 -0.07 -11.79
CA PHE A 16 9.17 -0.31 -11.31
C PHE A 16 8.13 -0.25 -12.44
N GLY A 17 8.19 0.79 -13.27
CA GLY A 17 7.27 1.00 -14.38
C GLY A 17 7.32 -0.12 -15.43
N GLU A 18 8.53 -0.55 -15.84
CA GLU A 18 8.68 -1.68 -16.75
C GLU A 18 8.17 -2.99 -16.15
N THR A 19 8.37 -3.19 -14.84
CA THR A 19 7.85 -4.38 -14.14
C THR A 19 6.32 -4.38 -14.14
N LEU A 20 5.70 -3.24 -13.85
CA LEU A 20 4.24 -3.10 -13.90
C LEU A 20 3.70 -3.31 -15.32
N GLU A 21 4.35 -2.75 -16.33
CA GLU A 21 3.96 -2.94 -17.73
C GLU A 21 4.01 -4.42 -18.13
N GLU A 22 5.06 -5.14 -17.76
CA GLU A 22 5.17 -6.58 -17.98
C GLU A 22 4.02 -7.35 -17.30
N ILE A 23 3.76 -7.08 -16.02
CA ILE A 23 2.66 -7.71 -15.27
C ILE A 23 1.32 -7.45 -15.97
N ASN A 24 1.04 -6.19 -16.32
CA ASN A 24 -0.20 -5.81 -16.99
C ASN A 24 -0.31 -6.41 -18.40
N SER A 25 0.79 -6.58 -19.13
CA SER A 25 0.78 -7.21 -20.45
C SER A 25 0.41 -8.69 -20.41
N SER A 26 0.67 -9.34 -19.26
CA SER A 26 0.32 -10.74 -19.01
C SER A 26 -1.10 -10.94 -18.45
N TYR A 27 -1.81 -9.83 -18.15
CA TYR A 27 -3.15 -9.87 -17.60
C TYR A 27 -4.16 -10.39 -18.64
N ASP A 28 -4.85 -11.46 -18.28
CA ASP A 28 -5.97 -12.02 -19.02
C ASP A 28 -7.25 -11.82 -18.20
N PRO A 29 -8.19 -10.94 -18.61
CA PRO A 29 -9.42 -10.69 -17.87
C PRO A 29 -10.36 -11.91 -17.82
N ASP A 30 -10.19 -12.87 -18.74
CA ASP A 30 -11.01 -14.08 -18.82
C ASP A 30 -10.38 -15.24 -18.02
N ALA A 31 -9.14 -15.11 -17.57
CA ALA A 31 -8.50 -16.09 -16.72
C ALA A 31 -9.09 -16.06 -15.30
N GLY A 32 -9.35 -17.24 -14.73
CA GLY A 32 -9.76 -17.35 -13.33
C GLY A 32 -8.66 -16.81 -12.40
N LEU A 33 -9.05 -16.08 -11.36
CA LEU A 33 -8.13 -15.60 -10.33
C LEU A 33 -7.40 -16.78 -9.68
N LYS A 34 -6.07 -16.73 -9.73
CA LYS A 34 -5.23 -17.74 -9.08
C LYS A 34 -5.07 -17.37 -7.61
N PRO A 35 -5.34 -18.29 -6.67
CA PRO A 35 -5.01 -18.06 -5.27
C PRO A 35 -3.54 -17.70 -5.09
N MET A 36 -3.28 -16.87 -4.09
CA MET A 36 -1.94 -16.54 -3.63
C MET A 36 -1.20 -17.83 -3.26
N ASN A 37 0.06 -17.92 -3.65
CA ASN A 37 0.92 -19.06 -3.32
C ASN A 37 2.29 -18.55 -2.84
N LEU A 38 2.33 -18.16 -1.56
CA LEU A 38 3.54 -17.60 -0.95
C LEU A 38 4.62 -18.67 -0.80
N THR A 39 5.84 -18.30 -1.16
CA THR A 39 7.04 -19.00 -0.72
C THR A 39 7.22 -18.88 0.79
N GLY A 40 8.03 -19.77 1.37
CA GLY A 40 8.36 -19.69 2.80
C GLY A 40 9.07 -18.39 3.17
N GLU A 41 9.84 -17.80 2.25
CA GLU A 41 10.51 -16.52 2.45
C GLU A 41 9.51 -15.36 2.45
N GLU A 42 8.55 -15.34 1.53
CA GLU A 42 7.50 -14.31 1.47
C GLU A 42 6.59 -14.36 2.70
N ARG A 43 6.24 -15.56 3.18
CA ARG A 43 5.49 -15.72 4.43
C ARG A 43 6.29 -15.23 5.63
N ALA A 44 7.58 -15.56 5.70
CA ALA A 44 8.45 -15.07 6.76
C ALA A 44 8.63 -13.54 6.72
N GLY A 45 8.66 -12.94 5.53
CA GLY A 45 8.66 -11.48 5.34
C GLY A 45 7.41 -10.82 5.90
N TRP A 46 6.24 -11.37 5.57
CA TRP A 46 4.97 -10.94 6.17
C TRP A 46 4.97 -11.03 7.71
N ASP A 47 5.41 -12.15 8.27
CA ASP A 47 5.43 -12.34 9.72
C ASP A 47 6.35 -11.31 10.43
N ARG A 48 7.53 -11.01 9.85
CA ARG A 48 8.42 -9.95 10.35
C ARG A 48 7.78 -8.56 10.25
N LEU A 49 7.12 -8.28 9.13
CA LEU A 49 6.40 -7.04 8.92
C LEU A 49 5.31 -6.84 9.98
N MET A 50 4.50 -7.87 10.26
CA MET A 50 3.44 -7.79 11.27
C MET A 50 3.99 -7.52 12.67
N GLN A 51 5.06 -8.20 13.05
CA GLN A 51 5.73 -7.97 14.33
C GLN A 51 6.28 -6.54 14.44
N ARG A 52 6.84 -6.02 13.35
CA ARG A 52 7.41 -4.68 13.31
C ARG A 52 6.35 -3.59 13.37
N ILE A 53 5.29 -3.68 12.54
CA ILE A 53 4.17 -2.72 12.56
C ILE A 53 3.52 -2.70 13.95
N SER A 54 3.24 -3.88 14.52
CA SER A 54 2.64 -4.00 15.85
C SER A 54 3.47 -3.30 16.93
N ARG A 55 4.80 -3.40 16.83
CA ARG A 55 5.74 -2.79 17.79
C ARG A 55 5.91 -1.28 17.59
N GLU A 56 5.96 -0.82 16.35
CA GLU A 56 6.43 0.53 16.01
C GLU A 56 5.31 1.52 15.66
N VAL A 57 4.17 1.02 15.21
CA VAL A 57 2.99 1.81 14.78
C VAL A 57 1.82 1.55 15.73
N GLY A 58 1.60 0.28 16.10
CA GLY A 58 0.58 -0.13 17.06
C GLY A 58 -0.23 -1.34 16.60
N PRO A 59 -1.25 -1.74 17.37
CA PRO A 59 -2.05 -2.92 17.08
C PRO A 59 -2.75 -2.87 15.71
N VAL A 60 -2.84 -4.04 15.10
CA VAL A 60 -3.43 -4.25 13.77
C VAL A 60 -4.33 -5.49 13.78
N ALA A 61 -5.35 -5.47 12.93
CA ALA A 61 -6.15 -6.65 12.63
C ALA A 61 -5.61 -7.29 11.35
N THR A 62 -5.62 -8.61 11.28
CA THR A 62 -5.14 -9.35 10.10
C THR A 62 -6.10 -10.46 9.73
N GLU A 63 -6.25 -10.71 8.43
CA GLU A 63 -7.00 -11.84 7.90
C GLU A 63 -6.28 -12.41 6.68
N GLU A 64 -6.39 -13.73 6.49
CA GLU A 64 -5.82 -14.43 5.36
C GLU A 64 -6.94 -14.78 4.38
N PHE A 65 -6.94 -14.11 3.23
CA PHE A 65 -7.86 -14.39 2.13
C PHE A 65 -7.18 -15.24 1.06
N PRO A 66 -7.95 -15.86 0.15
CA PRO A 66 -7.38 -16.69 -0.92
C PRO A 66 -6.36 -15.97 -1.81
N TYR A 67 -6.39 -14.64 -1.90
CA TYR A 67 -5.59 -13.86 -2.85
C TYR A 67 -4.60 -12.89 -2.19
N ALA A 68 -4.73 -12.65 -0.89
CA ALA A 68 -3.85 -11.75 -0.15
C ALA A 68 -3.88 -12.04 1.35
N LEU A 69 -2.77 -11.71 2.01
CA LEU A 69 -2.74 -11.46 3.45
C LEU A 69 -3.11 -10.00 3.67
N THR A 70 -4.22 -9.77 4.35
CA THR A 70 -4.76 -8.43 4.60
C THR A 70 -4.46 -7.99 6.02
N LEU A 71 -4.06 -6.74 6.15
CA LEU A 71 -3.94 -6.02 7.41
C LEU A 71 -4.86 -4.79 7.38
N TRP A 72 -5.58 -4.56 8.47
CA TRP A 72 -6.24 -3.30 8.74
C TRP A 72 -5.62 -2.61 9.94
N ARG A 73 -5.41 -1.31 9.79
CA ARG A 73 -4.89 -0.45 10.83
C ARG A 73 -5.92 0.63 11.11
N ASP A 74 -6.68 0.43 12.18
CA ASP A 74 -7.56 1.43 12.78
C ASP A 74 -6.83 2.16 13.91
N GLY A 75 -6.27 3.32 13.58
CA GLY A 75 -5.42 4.12 14.46
C GLY A 75 -5.94 5.52 14.74
N PRO A 76 -5.26 6.27 15.62
CA PRO A 76 -5.56 7.68 15.85
C PRO A 76 -5.29 8.55 14.61
N ALA A 77 -4.41 8.09 13.71
CA ALA A 77 -4.16 8.75 12.43
C ALA A 77 -5.31 8.51 11.42
N GLY A 78 -6.06 7.41 11.57
CA GLY A 78 -7.12 6.99 10.66
C GLY A 78 -7.12 5.49 10.41
N HIS A 79 -7.90 5.09 9.43
CA HIS A 79 -7.98 3.76 8.84
C HIS A 79 -7.15 3.66 7.56
N LEU A 80 -6.34 2.61 7.45
CA LEU A 80 -5.73 2.13 6.21
C LEU A 80 -5.79 0.59 6.14
N GLN A 81 -5.74 0.07 4.92
CA GLN A 81 -5.63 -1.36 4.62
C GLN A 81 -4.31 -1.62 3.88
N LEU A 82 -3.68 -2.76 4.15
CA LEU A 82 -2.55 -3.28 3.39
C LEU A 82 -2.90 -4.70 2.93
N ASP A 83 -2.87 -4.92 1.63
CA ASP A 83 -2.99 -6.25 1.02
C ASP A 83 -1.65 -6.71 0.48
N TYR A 84 -1.20 -7.92 0.85
CA TYR A 84 0.07 -8.48 0.43
C TYR A 84 -0.12 -9.84 -0.25
N ALA A 85 0.43 -10.00 -1.46
CA ALA A 85 0.31 -11.20 -2.28
C ALA A 85 1.65 -11.94 -2.51
N GLY A 86 2.75 -11.48 -1.88
CA GLY A 86 4.08 -12.08 -1.98
C GLY A 86 5.04 -11.28 -2.87
N ASP A 87 4.69 -11.16 -4.15
CA ASP A 87 5.42 -10.37 -5.14
C ASP A 87 4.84 -8.97 -5.34
N SER A 88 3.65 -8.70 -4.79
CA SER A 88 3.05 -7.38 -4.76
C SER A 88 2.41 -7.05 -3.42
N ALA A 89 2.19 -5.77 -3.19
CA ALA A 89 1.33 -5.28 -2.11
C ALA A 89 0.63 -3.98 -2.53
N ASN A 90 -0.44 -3.62 -1.82
CA ASN A 90 -1.11 -2.34 -1.98
C ASN A 90 -1.52 -1.78 -0.62
N ILE A 91 -1.34 -0.48 -0.42
CA ILE A 91 -1.92 0.25 0.71
C ILE A 91 -3.08 1.09 0.19
N ASP A 92 -4.25 0.91 0.80
CA ASP A 92 -5.47 1.64 0.50
C ASP A 92 -5.82 2.58 1.65
N ILE A 93 -6.04 3.86 1.34
CA ILE A 93 -6.48 4.88 2.30
C ILE A 93 -7.79 5.48 1.81
N PRO A 94 -8.90 5.38 2.57
CA PRO A 94 -10.16 6.00 2.18
C PRO A 94 -10.03 7.53 2.02
N TYR A 95 -10.61 8.10 0.96
CA TYR A 95 -10.73 9.56 0.75
C TYR A 95 -11.70 10.21 1.75
N ARG A 96 -11.33 10.24 3.05
CA ARG A 96 -12.16 10.73 4.16
C ARG A 96 -11.48 11.81 5.01
N TYR A 97 -10.22 12.14 4.73
CA TYR A 97 -9.39 13.04 5.53
C TYR A 97 -9.19 14.38 4.79
N PRO A 98 -10.05 15.39 5.00
CA PRO A 98 -9.98 16.63 4.23
C PRO A 98 -8.81 17.53 4.66
N GLY A 99 -8.14 18.15 3.69
CA GLY A 99 -7.11 19.14 3.95
C GLY A 99 -5.95 18.65 4.81
N SER A 100 -5.63 19.39 5.87
CA SER A 100 -4.51 19.07 6.77
C SER A 100 -4.74 17.83 7.63
N GLU A 101 -5.97 17.31 7.71
CA GLU A 101 -6.28 16.06 8.40
C GLU A 101 -5.67 14.83 7.70
N ALA A 102 -5.28 14.95 6.43
CA ALA A 102 -4.64 13.89 5.66
C ALA A 102 -3.18 13.62 6.07
N LEU A 103 -2.50 14.58 6.69
CA LEU A 103 -1.06 14.46 6.96
C LEU A 103 -0.71 13.31 7.93
N PRO A 104 -1.41 13.12 9.07
CA PRO A 104 -1.11 12.01 9.98
C PRO A 104 -1.27 10.64 9.34
N ILE A 105 -2.36 10.41 8.59
CA ILE A 105 -2.60 9.11 7.94
C ILE A 105 -1.58 8.85 6.82
N MET A 106 -1.20 9.87 6.07
CA MET A 106 -0.20 9.72 5.00
C MET A 106 1.20 9.46 5.57
N ALA A 107 1.54 10.10 6.69
CA ALA A 107 2.79 9.82 7.39
C ALA A 107 2.85 8.38 7.92
N GLU A 108 1.73 7.87 8.45
CA GLU A 108 1.61 6.47 8.89
C GLU A 108 1.70 5.50 7.71
N ALA A 109 0.99 5.79 6.60
CA ALA A 109 1.02 4.97 5.39
C ALA A 109 2.43 4.89 4.77
N TYR A 110 3.14 6.01 4.61
CA TYR A 110 4.52 6.01 4.11
C TYR A 110 5.48 5.29 5.06
N ARG A 111 5.25 5.39 6.38
CA ARG A 111 6.05 4.66 7.35
C ARG A 111 5.85 3.14 7.22
N ILE A 112 4.60 2.68 7.11
CA ILE A 112 4.29 1.26 6.87
C ILE A 112 4.83 0.82 5.51
N GLY A 113 4.66 1.63 4.47
CA GLY A 113 5.17 1.33 3.13
C GLY A 113 6.68 1.09 3.11
N ARG A 114 7.47 1.91 3.82
CA ARG A 114 8.91 1.68 3.96
C ARG A 114 9.25 0.39 4.71
N MET A 115 8.42 -0.02 5.68
CA MET A 115 8.56 -1.32 6.34
C MET A 115 8.26 -2.47 5.38
N VAL A 116 7.26 -2.33 4.50
CA VAL A 116 6.97 -3.32 3.44
C VAL A 116 8.19 -3.49 2.54
N GLU A 117 8.80 -2.38 2.11
CA GLU A 117 10.00 -2.45 1.27
C GLU A 117 11.15 -3.19 1.97
N GLU A 118 11.36 -2.92 3.27
CA GLU A 118 12.47 -3.48 4.05
C GLU A 118 12.27 -4.96 4.40
N GLU A 119 11.07 -5.37 4.81
CA GLU A 119 10.82 -6.72 5.32
C GLU A 119 10.47 -7.72 4.22
N CYS A 120 9.84 -7.25 3.14
CA CYS A 120 9.35 -8.09 2.03
C CYS A 120 10.20 -7.96 0.76
N GLY A 121 11.12 -6.99 0.70
CA GLY A 121 11.98 -6.75 -0.47
C GLY A 121 11.19 -6.29 -1.69
N LEU A 122 10.12 -5.52 -1.47
CA LEU A 122 9.35 -4.86 -2.52
C LEU A 122 9.89 -3.44 -2.71
N GLU A 123 9.70 -2.87 -3.89
CA GLU A 123 9.82 -1.43 -4.12
C GLU A 123 8.42 -0.83 -4.01
N GLY A 124 8.28 0.38 -3.44
CA GLY A 124 7.00 1.09 -3.34
C GLY A 124 6.94 2.31 -4.22
N TYR A 125 5.80 2.52 -4.89
CA TYR A 125 5.53 3.69 -5.72
C TYR A 125 4.13 4.24 -5.44
N ASP A 126 4.07 5.54 -5.19
CA ASP A 126 2.85 6.31 -5.01
C ASP A 126 2.46 6.96 -6.34
N TYR A 127 1.47 6.36 -7.01
CA TYR A 127 1.00 6.79 -8.32
C TYR A 127 0.13 8.04 -8.29
N GLU A 128 -0.48 8.36 -7.15
CA GLU A 128 -1.34 9.53 -7.01
C GLU A 128 -0.55 10.85 -7.08
N VAL A 129 0.75 10.77 -6.79
CA VAL A 129 1.69 11.91 -6.85
C VAL A 129 3.03 11.58 -7.54
N GLU A 130 3.09 10.46 -8.27
CA GLU A 130 4.21 10.03 -9.13
C GLU A 130 5.59 10.00 -8.43
N GLN A 131 5.69 9.37 -7.25
CA GLN A 131 6.95 9.32 -6.50
C GLN A 131 7.24 7.97 -5.81
N PRO A 132 8.53 7.61 -5.60
CA PRO A 132 8.88 6.44 -4.81
C PRO A 132 8.51 6.60 -3.33
N VAL A 133 8.05 5.54 -2.67
CA VAL A 133 7.68 5.56 -1.24
C VAL A 133 8.89 5.83 -0.35
N ARG A 134 10.06 5.29 -0.72
CA ARG A 134 11.32 5.46 0.02
C ARG A 134 11.73 6.92 0.20
N THR A 135 11.63 7.72 -0.85
CA THR A 135 12.18 9.09 -0.92
C THR A 135 11.14 10.17 -1.17
N GLY A 136 9.89 9.78 -1.39
CA GLY A 136 8.80 10.68 -1.72
C GLY A 136 8.46 11.66 -0.60
N ASP A 137 7.89 12.80 -1.00
CA ASP A 137 7.44 13.85 -0.11
C ASP A 137 6.03 13.53 0.43
N ILE A 138 5.97 13.26 1.73
CA ILE A 138 4.73 12.93 2.44
C ILE A 138 3.75 14.11 2.41
N GLU A 139 4.22 15.36 2.41
CA GLU A 139 3.35 16.53 2.37
C GLU A 139 2.63 16.66 1.03
N VAL A 140 3.30 16.30 -0.07
CA VAL A 140 2.70 16.27 -1.41
C VAL A 140 1.60 15.21 -1.49
N ALA A 141 1.87 14.00 -1.00
CA ALA A 141 0.88 12.92 -0.93
C ALA A 141 -0.31 13.29 -0.03
N ALA A 142 -0.05 13.90 1.13
CA ALA A 142 -1.10 14.37 2.04
C ALA A 142 -1.95 15.47 1.41
N ALA A 143 -1.34 16.43 0.69
CA ALA A 143 -2.07 17.48 -0.02
C ALA A 143 -2.98 16.91 -1.11
N ARG A 144 -2.54 15.86 -1.81
CA ARG A 144 -3.35 15.15 -2.80
C ARG A 144 -4.55 14.45 -2.17
N LEU A 145 -4.32 13.61 -1.15
CA LEU A 145 -5.39 12.94 -0.39
C LEU A 145 -6.39 13.95 0.17
N GLY A 146 -5.88 14.98 0.85
CA GLY A 146 -6.69 15.99 1.52
C GLY A 146 -7.47 16.90 0.57
N GLY A 147 -6.92 17.19 -0.62
CA GLY A 147 -7.57 17.97 -1.66
C GLY A 147 -8.78 17.25 -2.25
N ILE A 148 -8.61 15.97 -2.63
CA ILE A 148 -9.71 15.15 -3.16
C ILE A 148 -10.79 14.93 -2.10
N ALA A 149 -10.40 14.59 -0.88
CA ALA A 149 -11.36 14.36 0.21
C ALA A 149 -12.19 15.62 0.50
N ARG A 150 -11.56 16.80 0.54
CA ARG A 150 -12.27 18.08 0.69
C ARG A 150 -13.24 18.33 -0.47
N TRP A 151 -12.77 18.20 -1.71
CA TRP A 151 -13.61 18.39 -2.90
C TRP A 151 -14.83 17.46 -2.88
N ALA A 152 -14.64 16.18 -2.52
CA ALA A 152 -15.71 15.20 -2.44
C ALA A 152 -16.74 15.57 -1.38
N GLN A 153 -16.29 16.02 -0.20
CA GLN A 153 -17.20 16.52 0.85
C GLN A 153 -18.00 17.73 0.36
N GLU A 154 -17.36 18.69 -0.30
CA GLU A 154 -18.03 19.93 -0.75
C GLU A 154 -18.99 19.72 -1.94
N THR A 155 -18.78 18.67 -2.75
CA THR A 155 -19.46 18.52 -4.05
C THR A 155 -20.40 17.31 -4.12
N LEU A 156 -20.16 16.27 -3.32
CA LEU A 156 -20.88 14.99 -3.40
C LEU A 156 -21.75 14.70 -2.16
N THR A 157 -21.76 15.59 -1.16
CA THR A 157 -22.67 15.52 0.00
C THR A 157 -23.80 16.54 -0.13
#